data_AF-A0A0C2BG41-F1
#
_entry.id   AF-A0A0C2BG41-F1
#
_cell.length_a   1.000
_cell.length_b   1.000
_cell.length_c   1.000
_cell.angle_alpha   90.00
_cell.angle_beta   90.00
_cell.angle_gamma   90.00
#
_symmetry.space_group_name_H-M   'P 1'
#
loop_
_entity.id
_entity.type
_entity.pdbx_description
1 polymer ?
#
loop_
_entity_poly.entity_id
_entity_poly.type
_entity_poly.pdbx_seq_one_letter_code
_entity_poly.pdbx_strand_id
1 'polypeptide(L)'
;MARAIAAKEGFEIVDNINEDYTHVVGTIVKIKNECRAAAPNHATRRISSSTRALLEKRRHMDRQANHLEYEVLSRLCRQRLAEDHANFVRSRLLDAAHSKRSLEVEKRALAEHRLSIPCLKAPDGSRCSSRPGMESIMANFYSALFRSGSGQTTAVLSSGEEVPPFLTSEVRHAIEAMPRGKAPATDGITVELLQACGPTLYTALAR
;
A
#
# COMPACT_ATOMS: atom_id res chain seq x y z
N MET A 1 -14.11 10.31 -0.96
CA MET A 1 -14.38 9.01 -0.33
C MET A 1 -13.93 8.99 1.12
N ALA A 2 -12.62 9.07 1.41
CA ALA A 2 -12.09 9.15 2.77
C ALA A 2 -12.76 10.23 3.63
N ARG A 3 -12.86 11.48 3.14
CA ARG A 3 -13.57 12.57 3.82
C ARG A 3 -15.04 12.26 4.17
N ALA A 4 -15.75 11.53 3.30
CA ALA A 4 -17.16 11.19 3.52
C ALA A 4 -17.32 10.06 4.54
N ILE A 5 -16.33 9.16 4.63
CA ILE A 5 -16.27 8.10 5.65
C ILE A 5 -15.85 8.71 6.99
N ALA A 6 -14.84 9.56 7.01
CA ALA A 6 -14.39 10.30 8.20
C ALA A 6 -15.52 11.12 8.84
N ALA A 7 -16.37 11.76 8.04
CA ALA A 7 -17.53 12.50 8.52
C ALA A 7 -18.60 11.61 9.20
N LYS A 8 -18.64 10.31 8.90
CA LYS A 8 -19.58 9.35 9.52
C LYS A 8 -19.02 8.73 10.80
N GLU A 9 -17.71 8.47 10.83
CA GLU A 9 -17.04 7.83 11.95
C GLU A 9 -16.89 8.77 13.15
N GLY A 10 -16.61 10.06 12.90
CA GLY A 10 -16.26 11.00 13.96
C GLY A 10 -14.91 10.66 14.61
N PHE A 11 -14.34 11.59 15.37
CA PHE A 11 -13.15 11.35 16.18
C PHE A 11 -13.53 11.63 17.64
N GLU A 12 -13.60 10.56 18.44
CA GLU A 12 -13.77 10.66 19.89
C GLU A 12 -12.39 10.91 20.52
N ILE A 13 -12.29 11.97 21.31
CA ILE A 13 -11.11 12.33 22.09
C ILE A 13 -11.53 12.25 23.56
N VAL A 14 -10.71 11.55 24.34
CA VAL A 14 -10.83 11.29 25.77
C VAL A 14 -9.86 12.25 26.50
N ASP A 15 -9.84 12.26 27.84
CA ASP A 15 -8.92 13.13 28.60
C ASP A 15 -7.51 12.53 28.74
N ASN A 16 -7.35 11.24 28.40
CA ASN A 16 -6.07 10.53 28.51
C ASN A 16 -5.36 10.53 27.16
N ILE A 17 -4.26 11.28 27.06
CA ILE A 17 -3.44 11.44 25.84
C ILE A 17 -3.07 10.11 25.18
N ASN A 18 -2.76 9.07 25.96
CA ASN A 18 -2.38 7.78 25.39
C ASN A 18 -3.59 7.04 24.82
N GLU A 19 -4.74 7.14 25.48
CA GLU A 19 -6.00 6.60 24.98
C GLU A 19 -6.42 7.37 23.72
N ASP A 20 -6.37 8.69 23.73
CA ASP A 20 -6.68 9.56 22.59
C ASP A 20 -5.88 9.20 21.36
N TYR A 21 -4.58 9.01 21.54
CA TYR A 21 -3.71 8.61 20.46
C TYR A 21 -4.16 7.27 19.87
N THR A 22 -4.44 6.26 20.71
CA THR A 22 -4.92 4.95 20.23
C THR A 22 -6.27 5.03 19.54
N HIS A 23 -7.20 5.86 20.02
CA HIS A 23 -8.51 6.08 19.41
C HIS A 23 -8.38 6.76 18.05
N VAL A 24 -7.60 7.84 17.96
CA VAL A 24 -7.35 8.57 16.71
C VAL A 24 -6.69 7.68 15.67
N VAL A 25 -5.64 6.94 16.06
CA VAL A 25 -4.98 5.96 15.17
C VAL A 25 -5.95 4.88 14.71
N GLY A 26 -6.73 4.32 15.64
CA GLY A 26 -7.74 3.30 15.34
C GLY A 26 -8.76 3.76 14.31
N THR A 27 -9.30 4.97 14.49
CA THR A 27 -10.26 5.59 13.58
C THR A 27 -9.66 5.86 12.20
N ILE A 28 -8.44 6.41 12.12
CA ILE A 28 -7.75 6.63 10.83
C ILE A 28 -7.54 5.29 10.10
N VAL A 29 -7.12 4.25 10.82
CA VAL A 29 -6.91 2.90 10.25
C VAL A 29 -8.23 2.30 9.78
N LYS A 30 -9.33 2.47 10.52
CA LYS A 30 -10.67 2.03 10.12
C LYS A 30 -11.11 2.72 8.82
N ILE A 31 -11.02 4.05 8.75
CA ILE A 31 -11.33 4.84 7.56
C ILE A 31 -10.50 4.36 6.35
N LYS A 32 -9.20 4.12 6.54
CA LYS A 32 -8.31 3.58 5.49
C LYS A 32 -8.81 2.23 4.98
N ASN A 33 -9.16 1.32 5.88
CA ASN A 33 -9.60 -0.03 5.52
C ASN A 33 -10.92 -0.01 4.76
N GLU A 34 -11.87 0.84 5.16
CA GLU A 34 -13.14 1.03 4.46
C GLU A 34 -12.95 1.66 3.07
N CYS A 35 -12.07 2.67 2.97
CA CYS A 35 -11.70 3.23 1.67
C CYS A 35 -11.10 2.16 0.75
N ARG A 36 -10.25 1.28 1.28
CA ARG A 36 -9.66 0.17 0.52
C ARG A 36 -10.70 -0.86 0.10
N ALA A 37 -11.66 -1.18 0.96
CA ALA A 37 -12.71 -2.15 0.67
C ALA A 37 -13.65 -1.67 -0.46
N ALA A 38 -13.95 -0.37 -0.49
CA ALA A 38 -14.86 0.21 -1.47
C ALA A 38 -14.14 0.83 -2.69
N ALA A 39 -12.81 0.95 -2.66
CA ALA A 39 -12.03 1.16 -3.87
C ALA A 39 -12.14 -0.09 -4.77
N PRO A 40 -12.41 0.05 -6.08
CA PRO A 40 -12.34 -1.08 -6.99
C PRO A 40 -10.90 -1.59 -6.96
N ASN A 41 -10.67 -2.72 -6.30
CA ASN A 41 -9.35 -3.33 -6.23
C ASN A 41 -8.78 -3.45 -7.65
N HIS A 42 -7.80 -2.62 -8.00
CA HIS A 42 -7.15 -2.63 -9.32
C HIS A 42 -6.50 -4.01 -9.65
N ALA A 43 -6.43 -4.92 -8.68
CA ALA A 43 -5.81 -6.23 -8.79
C ALA A 43 -6.79 -7.44 -8.81
N THR A 44 -8.09 -7.28 -8.55
CA THR A 44 -8.94 -8.47 -8.35
C THR A 44 -9.42 -9.15 -9.63
N ARG A 45 -9.40 -8.49 -10.79
CA ARG A 45 -9.97 -9.04 -12.03
C ARG A 45 -8.99 -9.73 -12.98
N ARG A 46 -7.68 -9.73 -12.69
CA ARG A 46 -6.70 -10.40 -13.59
C ARG A 46 -6.71 -11.92 -13.49
N ILE A 47 -7.03 -12.44 -12.31
CA ILE A 47 -7.09 -13.86 -12.00
C ILE A 47 -8.46 -14.13 -11.40
N SER A 48 -9.13 -15.21 -11.83
CA SER A 48 -10.43 -15.61 -11.31
C SER A 48 -10.33 -16.18 -9.89
N SER A 49 -11.43 -16.19 -9.14
CA SER A 49 -11.48 -16.80 -7.80
C SER A 49 -11.18 -18.30 -7.84
N SER A 50 -11.63 -19.00 -8.88
CA SER A 50 -11.36 -20.43 -9.08
C SER A 50 -9.87 -20.71 -9.29
N THR A 51 -9.18 -19.92 -10.12
CA THR A 51 -7.72 -20.06 -10.31
C THR A 51 -6.96 -19.74 -9.02
N ARG A 52 -7.40 -18.75 -8.23
CA ARG A 52 -6.81 -18.49 -6.90
C ARG A 52 -6.94 -19.68 -5.97
N ALA A 53 -8.10 -20.34 -5.93
CA ALA A 53 -8.29 -21.53 -5.12
C ALA A 53 -7.35 -22.68 -5.52
N LEU A 54 -7.08 -22.86 -6.82
CA LEU A 54 -6.11 -23.86 -7.30
C LEU A 54 -4.67 -23.53 -6.86
N LEU A 55 -4.28 -22.25 -6.93
CA LEU A 55 -2.97 -21.79 -6.48
C LEU A 55 -2.80 -21.99 -4.97
N GLU A 56 -3.84 -21.71 -4.19
CA GLU A 56 -3.82 -21.91 -2.74
C GLU A 56 -3.73 -23.39 -2.38
N LYS A 57 -4.50 -24.24 -3.07
CA LYS A 57 -4.39 -25.71 -2.94
C LYS A 57 -2.98 -26.19 -3.23
N ARG A 58 -2.36 -25.69 -4.31
CA ARG A 58 -0.98 -26.05 -4.68
C ARG A 58 0.03 -25.60 -3.63
N ARG A 59 -0.17 -24.42 -3.04
CA ARG A 59 0.70 -23.85 -2.01
C ARG A 59 0.76 -24.72 -0.76
N HIS A 60 -0.34 -25.38 -0.42
CA HIS A 60 -0.48 -26.22 0.78
C HIS A 60 -0.21 -27.71 0.52
N MET A 61 0.02 -28.10 -0.74
CA MET A 61 0.27 -29.49 -1.11
C MET A 61 1.76 -29.82 -0.98
N ASP A 62 2.07 -30.86 -0.20
CA ASP A 62 3.43 -31.39 -0.11
C ASP A 62 3.86 -32.00 -1.46
N ARG A 63 5.00 -31.53 -1.97
CA ARG A 63 5.53 -31.92 -3.27
C ARG A 63 6.12 -33.33 -3.28
N GLN A 64 6.73 -33.77 -2.17
CA GLN A 64 7.38 -35.07 -2.08
C GLN A 64 6.35 -36.18 -1.84
N ALA A 65 5.40 -35.94 -0.93
CA ALA A 65 4.35 -36.91 -0.63
C ALA A 65 3.36 -37.10 -1.79
N ASN A 66 3.07 -36.05 -2.56
CA ASN A 66 2.04 -36.05 -3.61
C ASN A 66 2.60 -35.68 -4.99
N HIS A 67 3.72 -36.25 -5.40
CA HIS A 67 4.46 -35.82 -6.60
C HIS A 67 3.59 -35.75 -7.88
N LEU A 68 2.83 -36.80 -8.18
CA LEU A 68 2.00 -36.85 -9.39
C LEU A 68 0.86 -35.82 -9.34
N GLU A 69 0.15 -35.74 -8.22
CA GLU A 69 -0.94 -34.78 -8.03
C GLU A 69 -0.44 -33.33 -8.08
N TYR A 70 0.74 -33.09 -7.49
CA TYR A 70 1.39 -31.79 -7.53
C TYR A 70 1.73 -31.37 -8.96
N GLU A 71 2.25 -32.28 -9.79
CA GLU A 71 2.55 -31.99 -11.20
C GLU A 71 1.28 -31.72 -12.02
N VAL A 72 0.23 -32.51 -11.83
CA VAL A 72 -1.08 -32.31 -12.48
C VAL A 72 -1.67 -30.96 -12.06
N LEU A 73 -1.70 -30.66 -10.77
CA LEU A 73 -2.21 -29.40 -10.25
C LEU A 73 -1.36 -28.21 -10.71
N SER A 74 -0.04 -28.36 -10.78
CA SER A 74 0.87 -27.33 -11.28
C SER A 74 0.61 -27.03 -12.76
N ARG A 75 0.34 -28.06 -13.57
CA ARG A 75 -0.02 -27.90 -14.99
C ARG A 75 -1.35 -27.18 -15.14
N LEU A 76 -2.36 -27.58 -14.35
CA LEU A 76 -3.67 -26.94 -14.34
C LEU A 76 -3.58 -25.47 -13.91
N CYS A 77 -2.79 -25.16 -12.87
CA CYS A 77 -2.57 -23.78 -12.43
C CYS A 77 -1.98 -22.91 -13.55
N ARG A 78 -0.96 -23.41 -14.27
CA ARG A 78 -0.35 -22.68 -15.39
C ARG A 78 -1.35 -22.44 -16.52
N GLN A 79 -2.15 -23.45 -16.87
CA GLN A 79 -3.18 -23.34 -17.90
C GLN A 79 -4.22 -22.28 -17.52
N ARG A 80 -4.82 -22.38 -16.32
CA ARG A 80 -5.85 -21.44 -15.85
C ARG A 80 -5.34 -20.02 -15.71
N LEU A 81 -4.08 -19.84 -15.28
CA LEU A 81 -3.43 -18.52 -15.26
C LEU A 81 -3.28 -17.93 -16.66
N ALA A 82 -2.89 -18.73 -17.66
CA ALA A 82 -2.77 -18.27 -19.03
C ALA A 82 -4.13 -17.86 -19.62
N GLU A 83 -5.17 -18.66 -19.36
CA GLU A 83 -6.55 -18.38 -19.77
C GLU A 83 -7.08 -17.09 -19.11
N ASP A 84 -6.92 -16.94 -17.79
CA ASP A 84 -7.34 -15.74 -17.06
C ASP A 84 -6.64 -14.47 -17.58
N HIS A 85 -5.33 -14.53 -17.84
CA HIS A 85 -4.61 -13.41 -18.44
C HIS A 85 -5.10 -13.07 -19.84
N ALA A 86 -5.34 -14.07 -20.70
CA ALA A 86 -5.86 -13.85 -22.04
C ALA A 86 -7.27 -13.23 -22.00
N ASN A 87 -8.13 -13.71 -21.10
CA ASN A 87 -9.48 -13.20 -20.90
C ASN A 87 -9.44 -11.76 -20.37
N PHE A 88 -8.55 -11.45 -19.44
CA PHE A 88 -8.36 -10.09 -18.92
C PHE A 88 -7.92 -9.13 -20.03
N VAL A 89 -6.91 -9.50 -20.82
CA VAL A 89 -6.46 -8.71 -21.97
C VAL A 89 -7.60 -8.50 -22.96
N ARG A 90 -8.32 -9.56 -23.34
CA ARG A 90 -9.46 -9.50 -24.26
C ARG A 90 -10.55 -8.57 -23.75
N SER A 91 -10.99 -8.74 -22.50
CA SER A 91 -12.04 -7.92 -21.88
C SER A 91 -11.64 -6.45 -21.83
N ARG A 92 -10.39 -6.14 -21.46
CA ARG A 92 -9.87 -4.77 -21.37
C ARG A 92 -9.81 -4.08 -22.74
N LEU A 93 -9.38 -4.81 -23.77
CA LEU A 93 -9.36 -4.30 -25.15
C LEU A 93 -10.76 -4.10 -25.72
N LEU A 94 -11.70 -5.02 -25.45
CA LEU A 94 -13.10 -4.87 -25.84
C LEU A 94 -13.73 -3.64 -25.17
N ASP A 95 -13.52 -3.46 -23.87
CA ASP A 95 -14.02 -2.29 -23.14
C ASP A 95 -13.46 -0.97 -23.70
N ALA A 96 -12.17 -0.94 -24.07
CA ALA A 96 -11.58 0.21 -24.75
C ALA A 96 -12.22 0.47 -26.11
N ALA A 97 -12.48 -0.58 -26.91
CA ALA A 97 -13.16 -0.45 -28.20
C ALA A 97 -14.59 0.11 -28.03
N HIS A 98 -15.37 -0.45 -27.11
CA HIS A 98 -16.73 0.03 -26.82
C HIS A 98 -16.74 1.46 -26.29
N SER A 99 -15.75 1.82 -25.47
CA SER A 99 -15.60 3.16 -24.90
C SER A 99 -14.89 4.17 -25.83
N LYS A 100 -14.61 3.79 -27.10
CA LYS A 100 -13.87 4.61 -28.08
C LYS A 100 -12.52 5.15 -27.57
N ARG A 101 -11.86 4.39 -26.68
CA ARG A 101 -10.51 4.69 -26.17
C ARG A 101 -9.45 4.11 -27.11
N SER A 102 -8.24 4.68 -27.09
CA SER A 102 -7.15 4.22 -27.95
C SER A 102 -6.69 2.80 -27.56
N LEU A 103 -6.82 1.87 -28.50
CA LEU A 103 -6.37 0.49 -28.33
C LEU A 103 -4.84 0.38 -28.17
N GLU A 104 -4.08 1.26 -28.84
CA GLU A 104 -2.62 1.26 -28.76
C GLU A 104 -2.13 1.70 -27.38
N VAL A 105 -2.78 2.70 -26.78
CA VAL A 105 -2.50 3.11 -25.40
C VAL A 105 -2.82 1.96 -24.44
N GLU A 106 -3.94 1.28 -24.62
CA GLU A 106 -4.34 0.17 -23.75
C GLU A 106 -3.41 -1.04 -23.86
N LYS A 107 -2.98 -1.39 -25.09
CA LYS A 107 -1.96 -2.43 -25.32
C LYS A 107 -0.64 -2.08 -24.66
N ARG A 108 -0.20 -0.83 -24.75
CA ARG A 108 1.03 -0.35 -24.09
C ARG A 108 0.92 -0.47 -22.58
N ALA A 109 -0.18 -0.01 -21.99
CA ALA A 109 -0.44 -0.13 -20.55
C ALA A 109 -0.51 -1.60 -20.08
N LEU A 110 -0.96 -2.53 -20.93
CA LEU A 110 -0.90 -3.97 -20.67
C LEU A 110 0.54 -4.53 -20.71
N ALA A 111 1.40 -3.97 -21.57
CA ALA A 111 2.78 -4.39 -21.74
C ALA A 111 3.73 -3.81 -20.67
N GLU A 112 3.51 -2.59 -20.19
CA GLU A 112 4.34 -1.91 -19.18
C GLU A 112 4.51 -2.71 -17.89
N HIS A 113 3.49 -3.50 -17.51
CA HIS A 113 3.56 -4.38 -16.33
C HIS A 113 4.40 -5.66 -16.52
N ARG A 114 5.07 -5.85 -17.67
CA ARG A 114 5.91 -7.02 -17.96
C ARG A 114 7.40 -6.79 -17.65
N LEU A 115 7.78 -5.60 -17.20
CA LEU A 115 9.17 -5.27 -16.88
C LEU A 115 9.57 -5.86 -15.52
N SER A 116 9.92 -7.15 -15.50
CA SER A 116 10.64 -7.74 -14.37
C SER A 116 12.11 -7.42 -14.50
N ILE A 117 12.73 -6.89 -13.44
CA ILE A 117 14.20 -6.75 -13.37
C ILE A 117 14.78 -8.18 -13.34
N PRO A 118 15.56 -8.61 -14.34
CA PRO A 118 16.01 -10.00 -14.43
C PRO A 118 17.20 -10.30 -13.50
N CYS A 119 18.02 -9.31 -13.19
CA CYS A 119 19.14 -9.43 -12.27
C CYS A 119 19.59 -8.05 -11.76
N LEU A 120 20.20 -8.01 -10.57
CA LEU A 120 20.92 -6.86 -10.04
C LEU A 120 22.43 -7.11 -10.06
N LYS A 121 23.21 -6.04 -10.04
CA LYS A 121 24.65 -6.11 -9.82
C LYS A 121 24.93 -5.98 -8.33
N ALA A 122 25.61 -6.95 -7.75
CA ALA A 122 26.04 -6.89 -6.36
C ALA A 122 27.22 -5.92 -6.19
N PRO A 123 27.53 -5.48 -4.95
CA PRO A 123 28.63 -4.54 -4.69
C PRO A 123 30.01 -5.06 -5.11
N ASP A 124 30.22 -6.38 -5.08
CA ASP A 124 31.42 -7.07 -5.58
C ASP A 124 31.51 -7.10 -7.11
N GLY A 125 30.50 -6.58 -7.81
CA GLY A 125 30.41 -6.52 -9.25
C GLY A 125 29.76 -7.75 -9.91
N SER A 126 29.43 -8.80 -9.14
CA SER A 126 28.79 -10.01 -9.66
C SER A 126 27.31 -9.78 -10.02
N ARG A 127 26.75 -10.63 -10.88
CA ARG A 127 25.32 -10.56 -11.26
C ARG A 127 24.51 -11.49 -10.35
N CYS A 128 23.46 -10.96 -9.72
CA CYS A 128 22.54 -11.70 -8.87
C CYS A 128 21.14 -11.73 -9.50
N SER A 129 20.65 -12.92 -9.82
CA SER A 129 19.30 -13.16 -10.37
C SER A 129 18.34 -13.84 -9.37
N SER A 130 18.84 -14.27 -8.21
CA SER A 130 18.00 -14.88 -7.18
C SER A 130 17.20 -13.80 -6.47
N ARG A 131 15.92 -14.05 -6.23
CA ARG A 131 15.03 -13.07 -5.60
C ARG A 131 15.49 -12.64 -4.19
N PRO A 132 15.84 -13.56 -3.27
CA PRO A 132 16.36 -13.17 -1.96
C PRO A 132 17.67 -12.38 -2.06
N GLY A 133 18.54 -12.74 -3.01
CA GLY A 133 19.80 -12.01 -3.22
C GLY A 133 19.57 -10.60 -3.76
N MET A 134 18.66 -10.44 -4.72
CA MET A 134 18.26 -9.13 -5.23
C MET A 134 17.63 -8.25 -4.14
N GLU A 135 16.75 -8.81 -3.31
CA GLU A 135 16.14 -8.12 -2.18
C GLU A 135 17.19 -7.67 -1.15
N SER A 136 18.18 -8.53 -0.84
CA SER A 136 19.30 -8.18 0.04
C SER A 136 20.17 -7.06 -0.52
N ILE A 137 20.51 -7.11 -1.82
CA ILE A 137 21.29 -6.06 -2.50
C ILE A 137 20.56 -4.72 -2.39
N MET A 138 19.26 -4.72 -2.67
CA MET A 138 18.44 -3.51 -2.65
C MET A 138 18.29 -2.95 -1.23
N ALA A 139 18.06 -3.81 -0.24
CA ALA A 139 17.98 -3.43 1.16
C ALA A 139 19.28 -2.80 1.65
N ASN A 140 20.43 -3.42 1.37
CA ASN A 140 21.74 -2.89 1.76
C ASN A 140 22.02 -1.54 1.10
N PHE A 141 21.73 -1.41 -0.19
CA PHE A 141 21.92 -0.16 -0.92
C PHE A 141 21.12 0.99 -0.31
N TYR A 142 19.82 0.82 -0.11
CA TYR A 142 18.98 1.87 0.46
C TYR A 142 19.27 2.11 1.94
N SER A 143 19.63 1.08 2.71
CA SER A 143 20.03 1.25 4.11
C SER A 143 21.30 2.09 4.24
N ALA A 144 22.29 1.88 3.37
CA ALA A 144 23.50 2.70 3.34
C ALA A 144 23.18 4.14 2.89
N LEU A 145 22.32 4.31 1.88
CA LEU A 145 21.95 5.61 1.32
C LEU A 145 21.19 6.49 2.33
N PHE A 146 20.32 5.89 3.15
CA PHE A 146 19.51 6.61 4.15
C PHE A 146 20.08 6.58 5.57
N ARG A 147 21.30 6.06 5.77
CA ARG A 147 21.95 6.10 7.08
C ARG A 147 22.37 7.54 7.38
N SER A 148 21.48 8.31 8.01
CA SER A 148 21.74 9.70 8.37
C SER A 148 22.74 9.81 9.52
N GLY A 149 23.78 10.63 9.32
CA GLY A 149 24.80 11.02 10.30
C GLY A 149 24.50 12.31 11.05
N SER A 150 23.26 12.82 11.02
CA SER A 150 22.88 13.99 11.81
C SER A 150 21.94 13.58 12.94
N GLY A 151 22.46 13.58 14.17
CA GLY A 151 21.65 13.48 15.37
C GLY A 151 20.68 14.66 15.41
N GLN A 152 19.40 14.38 15.19
CA GLN A 152 18.35 15.37 15.35
C GLN A 152 18.10 15.49 16.85
N THR A 153 18.69 16.49 17.47
CA THR A 153 18.38 16.87 18.85
C THR A 153 17.00 17.49 18.87
N THR A 154 16.00 16.70 19.26
CA THR A 154 14.71 17.22 19.71
C THR A 154 14.96 18.01 20.98
N ALA A 155 14.98 19.33 20.86
CA ALA A 155 14.95 20.22 22.01
C ALA A 155 13.60 20.04 22.72
N VAL A 156 13.62 19.36 23.86
CA VAL A 156 12.48 19.26 24.77
C VAL A 156 12.26 20.66 25.35
N LEU A 157 11.13 21.29 25.02
CA LEU A 157 10.71 22.55 25.63
C LEU A 157 10.37 22.32 27.10
N SER A 158 10.79 23.24 27.95
CA SER A 158 10.57 23.18 29.40
C SER A 158 9.08 23.29 29.73
N SER A 159 8.61 22.45 30.66
CA SER A 159 7.22 22.45 31.16
C SER A 159 6.97 23.69 32.02
N GLY A 160 6.11 24.61 31.58
CA GLY A 160 5.73 25.75 32.42
C GLY A 160 4.85 26.83 31.78
N GLU A 161 4.70 26.88 30.46
CA GLU A 161 3.78 27.82 29.80
C GLU A 161 2.42 27.16 29.54
N GLU A 162 1.36 27.83 29.96
CA GLU A 162 -0.02 27.49 29.59
C GLU A 162 -0.19 27.77 28.10
N VAL A 163 -0.05 26.72 27.29
CA VAL A 163 -0.15 26.81 25.83
C VAL A 163 -1.62 27.03 25.47
N PRO A 164 -1.98 28.12 24.77
CA PRO A 164 -3.35 28.33 24.33
C PRO A 164 -3.80 27.22 23.38
N PRO A 165 -5.10 26.89 23.35
CA PRO A 165 -5.62 25.82 22.50
C PRO A 165 -5.38 26.17 21.02
N PHE A 166 -5.00 25.17 20.24
CA PHE A 166 -4.74 25.33 18.82
C PHE A 166 -6.02 25.69 18.06
N LEU A 167 -5.94 26.60 17.11
CA LEU A 167 -7.06 26.87 16.21
C LEU A 167 -7.16 25.75 15.17
N THR A 168 -8.40 25.43 14.78
CA THR A 168 -8.66 24.48 13.68
C THR A 168 -7.95 24.88 12.38
N SER A 169 -7.78 26.18 12.14
CA SER A 169 -7.03 26.72 11.00
C SER A 169 -5.53 26.44 11.08
N GLU A 170 -4.95 26.47 12.28
CA GLU A 170 -3.53 26.17 12.52
C GLU A 170 -3.26 24.69 12.31
N VAL A 171 -4.10 23.83 12.89
CA VAL A 171 -4.04 22.38 12.69
C VAL A 171 -4.19 22.03 11.22
N ARG A 172 -5.17 22.62 10.52
CA ARG A 172 -5.34 22.44 9.07
C ARG A 172 -4.07 22.84 8.33
N HIS A 173 -3.55 24.03 8.60
CA HIS A 173 -2.37 24.55 7.91
C HIS A 173 -1.15 23.64 8.13
N ALA A 174 -0.92 23.20 9.37
CA ALA A 174 0.16 22.30 9.72
C ALA A 174 0.06 20.97 8.95
N ILE A 175 -1.12 20.33 8.95
CA ILE A 175 -1.32 19.04 8.28
C ILE A 175 -1.22 19.17 6.75
N GLU A 176 -1.77 20.24 6.17
CA GLU A 176 -1.74 20.47 4.72
C GLU A 176 -0.35 20.86 4.20
N ALA A 177 0.46 21.54 5.03
CA ALA A 177 1.84 21.91 4.68
C ALA A 177 2.81 20.72 4.73
N MET A 178 2.46 19.61 5.40
CA MET A 178 3.33 18.44 5.48
C MET A 178 3.62 17.82 4.09
N PRO A 179 4.89 17.52 3.78
CA PRO A 179 5.26 16.95 2.50
C PRO A 179 4.75 15.50 2.38
N ARG A 180 4.15 15.20 1.23
CA ARG A 180 3.70 13.86 0.85
C ARG A 180 4.87 12.95 0.48
N GLY A 181 4.64 11.64 0.51
CA GLY A 181 5.59 10.61 0.08
C GLY A 181 6.64 10.25 1.13
N LYS A 182 6.46 10.66 2.39
CA LYS A 182 7.31 10.25 3.50
C LYS A 182 6.88 8.88 4.02
N ALA A 183 7.87 8.08 4.45
CA ALA A 183 7.59 6.79 5.07
C ALA A 183 6.81 7.00 6.38
N PRO A 184 5.80 6.17 6.68
CA PRO A 184 5.10 6.23 7.95
C PRO A 184 6.02 5.84 9.11
N ALA A 185 5.69 6.32 10.30
CA ALA A 185 6.34 5.90 11.55
C ALA A 185 5.84 4.50 11.99
N THR A 186 6.18 4.09 13.21
CA THR A 186 5.78 2.79 13.79
C THR A 186 4.27 2.56 13.80
N ASP A 187 3.47 3.63 13.81
CA ASP A 187 2.01 3.60 13.77
C ASP A 187 1.43 3.34 12.37
N GLY A 188 2.25 3.35 11.32
CA GLY A 188 1.81 3.11 9.96
C GLY A 188 0.93 4.22 9.36
N ILE A 189 0.86 5.40 9.99
CA ILE A 189 0.09 6.54 9.50
C ILE A 189 0.96 7.39 8.57
N THR A 190 0.48 7.61 7.35
CA THR A 190 1.13 8.52 6.40
C THR A 190 0.44 9.88 6.37
N VAL A 191 1.16 10.91 5.93
CA VAL A 191 0.64 12.28 5.78
C VAL A 191 -0.60 12.32 4.87
N GLU A 192 -0.64 11.47 3.84
CA GLU A 192 -1.79 11.41 2.93
C GLU A 192 -3.05 10.92 3.63
N LEU A 193 -2.93 10.01 4.61
CA LEU A 193 -4.07 9.55 5.40
C LEU A 193 -4.61 10.67 6.28
N LEU A 194 -3.74 11.45 6.92
CA LEU A 194 -4.11 12.61 7.72
C LEU A 194 -4.84 13.66 6.87
N GLN A 195 -4.25 14.05 5.74
CA GLN A 195 -4.85 15.00 4.79
C GLN A 195 -6.17 14.50 4.18
N ALA A 196 -6.33 13.18 4.03
CA ALA A 196 -7.53 12.56 3.49
C ALA A 196 -8.71 12.55 4.48
N CYS A 197 -8.45 12.54 5.80
CA CYS A 197 -9.49 12.63 6.82
C CYS A 197 -10.15 14.02 6.84
N GLY A 198 -9.38 15.07 6.56
CA GLY A 198 -9.92 16.41 6.32
C GLY A 198 -10.50 17.08 7.57
N PRO A 199 -11.51 17.97 7.41
CA PRO A 199 -11.96 18.87 8.48
C PRO A 199 -12.34 18.18 9.79
N THR A 200 -12.93 16.98 9.73
CA THR A 200 -13.35 16.22 10.92
C THR A 200 -12.18 15.86 11.82
N LEU A 201 -11.01 15.55 11.23
CA LEU A 201 -9.78 15.31 11.99
C LEU A 201 -9.21 16.64 12.52
N TYR A 202 -9.24 17.70 11.71
CA TYR A 202 -8.69 18.99 12.10
C TYR A 202 -9.44 19.60 13.28
N THR A 203 -10.76 19.45 13.33
CA THR A 203 -11.59 19.88 14.45
C THR A 203 -11.35 19.07 15.71
N ALA A 204 -11.00 17.79 15.57
CA ALA A 204 -10.70 16.93 16.70
C ALA A 204 -9.37 17.35 17.33
N LEU A 205 -8.31 17.48 16.53
CA LEU A 205 -6.95 17.79 17.00
C LEU A 205 -6.74 19.23 17.49
N ALA A 206 -7.71 20.12 17.30
CA ALA A 206 -7.66 21.52 17.72
C ALA A 206 -8.24 21.73 19.14
N ARG A 207 -8.46 20.66 19.90
CA ARG A 207 -8.94 20.69 21.28
C ARG A 207 -7.79 20.58 22.27
#